data_AF-A0AAW1TIR9-F1
#
_entry.id   AF-A0AAW1TIR9-F1
#
_cell.length_a   1.000
_cell.length_b   1.000
_cell.length_c   1.000
_cell.angle_alpha   90.00
_cell.angle_beta   90.00
_cell.angle_gamma   90.00
#
_symmetry.space_group_name_H-M   'P 1'
#
loop_
_entity.id
_entity.type
_entity.pdbx_description
1 polymer ?
#
loop_
_entity_poly.entity_id
_entity_poly.type
_entity_poly.pdbx_seq_one_letter_code
_entity_poly.pdbx_strand_id
1 'polypeptide(L)'
;MNHLKGSINNLKTQISNLTKRDDHNETENILEEISDRQFRARNVIINNIPESDCGNDGEQVKNILQTISPEIKYDKFKIFRVGKKVNSLRRPLKVILESREQALNMMRNKRKLIEYDNNIENFGILGEGQTYFFLEN
;
A
#
# COMPACT_ATOMS: atom_id res chain seq x y z
N MET A 1 26.75 15.08 -53.72
CA MET A 1 27.46 15.02 -52.42
C MET A 1 26.78 15.79 -51.28
N ASN A 2 26.05 16.88 -51.52
CA ASN A 2 25.46 17.70 -50.43
C ASN A 2 24.29 17.04 -49.70
N HIS A 3 23.50 16.21 -50.39
CA HIS A 3 22.36 15.51 -49.79
C HIS A 3 22.78 14.48 -48.72
N LEU A 4 23.90 13.80 -48.96
CA LEU A 4 24.43 12.79 -48.04
C LEU A 4 24.95 13.41 -46.73
N LYS A 5 25.60 14.58 -46.83
CA LYS A 5 26.04 15.36 -45.66
C LYS A 5 24.85 15.83 -44.81
N GLY A 6 23.75 16.24 -45.45
CA GLY A 6 22.51 16.61 -44.78
C GLY A 6 21.90 15.44 -44.00
N SER A 7 21.81 14.26 -44.61
CA SER A 7 21.31 13.05 -43.95
C SER A 7 22.19 12.61 -42.78
N ILE A 8 23.52 12.67 -42.92
CA ILE A 8 24.46 12.34 -41.83
C ILE A 8 24.32 13.30 -40.66
N ASN A 9 24.19 14.60 -40.91
CA ASN A 9 23.99 15.57 -39.84
C ASN A 9 22.65 15.39 -39.14
N ASN A 10 21.58 15.08 -39.89
CA ASN A 10 20.27 14.81 -39.30
C ASN A 10 20.30 13.55 -38.43
N LEU A 11 20.92 12.47 -38.90
CA LEU A 11 21.11 11.23 -38.13
C LEU A 11 21.95 11.46 -36.86
N LYS A 12 23.05 12.22 -36.94
CA LYS A 12 23.86 12.59 -35.76
C LYS A 12 23.03 13.37 -34.73
N THR A 13 22.15 14.24 -35.19
CA THR A 13 21.29 15.05 -34.33
C THR A 13 20.23 14.18 -33.65
N GLN A 14 19.61 13.26 -34.39
CA GLN A 14 18.65 12.30 -33.83
C GLN A 14 19.30 11.36 -32.80
N ILE A 15 20.49 10.82 -33.08
CA ILE A 15 21.24 9.97 -32.14
C ILE A 15 21.58 10.77 -30.89
N SER A 16 22.09 12.00 -31.02
CA SER A 16 22.39 12.85 -29.87
C SER A 16 21.16 13.19 -29.02
N ASN A 17 19.97 13.28 -29.62
CA ASN A 17 18.74 13.57 -28.90
C ASN A 17 18.19 12.31 -28.21
N LEU A 18 18.39 11.13 -28.79
CA LEU A 18 18.03 9.86 -28.18
C LEU A 18 18.96 9.50 -27.01
N THR A 19 20.27 9.76 -27.12
CA THR A 19 21.22 9.51 -26.02
C THR A 19 21.13 10.54 -24.89
N LYS A 20 20.43 11.66 -25.11
CA LYS A 20 20.11 12.67 -24.08
C LYS A 20 18.75 12.46 -23.41
N ARG A 21 17.95 11.50 -23.85
CA ARG A 21 16.80 11.06 -23.06
C ARG A 21 17.36 10.31 -21.86
N ASP A 22 17.13 10.85 -20.68
CA ASP A 22 17.52 10.26 -19.39
C ASP A 22 16.70 8.98 -19.10
N ASP A 23 16.87 7.94 -19.94
CA ASP A 23 16.32 6.59 -19.67
C ASP A 23 16.78 6.05 -18.31
N HIS A 24 17.91 6.55 -17.81
CA HIS A 24 18.45 6.16 -16.50
C HIS A 24 17.58 6.63 -15.33
N ASN A 25 16.98 7.83 -15.43
CA ASN A 25 16.07 8.34 -14.40
C ASN A 25 14.72 7.61 -14.45
N GLU A 26 14.22 7.27 -15.63
CA GLU A 26 12.97 6.52 -15.76
C GLU A 26 13.08 5.10 -15.21
N THR A 27 14.18 4.41 -15.50
CA THR A 27 14.44 3.06 -14.99
C THR A 27 14.66 3.04 -13.47
N GLU A 28 15.36 4.02 -12.90
CA GLU A 28 15.53 4.16 -11.45
C GLU A 28 14.19 4.43 -10.75
N ASN A 29 13.39 5.35 -11.28
CA ASN A 29 12.04 5.62 -10.76
C ASN A 29 11.15 4.36 -10.76
N ILE A 30 11.22 3.52 -11.80
CA ILE A 30 10.47 2.25 -11.87
C ILE A 30 10.95 1.27 -10.79
N LEU A 31 12.26 1.16 -10.56
CA LEU A 31 12.81 0.27 -9.55
C LEU A 31 12.44 0.72 -8.13
N GLU A 32 12.48 2.02 -7.84
CA GLU A 32 12.01 2.60 -6.58
C GLU A 32 10.53 2.29 -6.35
N GLU A 33 9.70 2.48 -7.38
CA GLU A 33 8.26 2.22 -7.32
C GLU A 33 7.94 0.75 -7.02
N ILE A 34 8.65 -0.17 -7.66
CA ILE A 34 8.53 -1.61 -7.41
C ILE A 34 8.92 -1.93 -5.97
N SER A 35 10.04 -1.38 -5.49
CA SER A 35 10.51 -1.56 -4.12
C SER A 35 9.47 -1.07 -3.11
N ASP A 36 8.91 0.11 -3.34
CA ASP A 36 7.86 0.69 -2.50
C ASP A 36 6.59 -0.14 -2.51
N ARG A 37 6.20 -0.72 -3.65
CA ARG A 37 5.06 -1.65 -3.71
C ARG A 37 5.33 -2.91 -2.91
N GLN A 38 6.53 -3.48 -2.99
CA GLN A 38 6.89 -4.66 -2.20
C GLN A 38 6.85 -4.37 -0.70
N PHE A 39 7.35 -3.20 -0.29
CA PHE A 39 7.29 -2.77 1.10
C PHE A 39 5.87 -2.53 1.60
N ARG A 40 5.00 -1.97 0.76
CA ARG A 40 3.58 -1.72 1.10
C ARG A 40 2.71 -2.98 1.06
N ALA A 41 3.10 -4.01 0.31
CA ALA A 41 2.33 -5.25 0.16
C ALA A 41 2.12 -6.05 1.45
N ARG A 42 2.93 -5.82 2.49
CA ARG A 42 2.76 -6.41 3.83
C ARG A 42 1.96 -5.53 4.78
N ASN A 43 1.56 -4.34 4.34
CA ASN A 43 0.82 -3.39 5.14
C ASN A 43 -0.67 -3.55 4.90
N VAL A 44 -1.42 -3.41 5.98
CA VAL A 44 -2.86 -3.48 5.99
C VAL A 44 -3.42 -2.24 6.66
N ILE A 45 -4.39 -1.62 6.01
CA ILE A 45 -5.13 -0.49 6.58
C ILE A 45 -6.46 -1.00 7.12
N ILE A 46 -6.73 -0.68 8.38
CA ILE A 46 -7.96 -0.99 9.09
C ILE A 46 -8.71 0.32 9.35
N ASN A 47 -9.90 0.44 8.77
CA ASN A 47 -10.74 1.62 8.91
C ASN A 47 -11.76 1.48 10.04
N ASN A 48 -12.29 2.63 10.48
CA ASN A 48 -13.39 2.76 11.43
C ASN A 48 -13.14 2.20 12.85
N ILE A 49 -11.88 1.98 13.23
CA ILE A 49 -11.52 1.60 14.61
C ILE A 49 -11.69 2.81 15.53
N PRO A 50 -12.42 2.70 16.66
CA PRO A 50 -12.54 3.77 17.65
C PRO A 50 -11.17 4.33 18.04
N GLU A 51 -11.02 5.65 18.04
CA GLU A 51 -9.80 6.29 18.53
C GLU A 51 -9.61 5.95 20.01
N SER A 52 -8.41 5.55 20.39
CA SER A 52 -8.08 5.30 21.79
C SER A 52 -7.18 6.43 22.29
N ASP A 53 -7.62 7.16 23.30
CA ASP A 53 -6.83 8.26 23.88
C ASP A 53 -5.63 7.75 24.71
N CYS A 54 -5.65 6.48 25.10
CA CYS A 54 -4.65 5.85 25.97
C CYS A 54 -3.76 4.81 25.26
N GLY A 55 -3.67 4.81 23.93
CA GLY A 55 -2.77 3.90 23.20
C GLY A 55 -3.24 2.44 23.17
N ASN A 56 -4.55 2.19 23.26
CA ASN A 56 -5.10 0.83 23.24
C ASN A 56 -5.26 0.23 21.83
N ASP A 57 -4.76 0.92 20.82
CA ASP A 57 -4.80 0.50 19.42
C ASP A 57 -4.16 -0.89 19.22
N GLY A 58 -3.11 -1.21 19.98
CA GLY A 58 -2.45 -2.52 19.94
C GLY A 58 -3.36 -3.66 20.37
N GLU A 59 -4.14 -3.48 21.43
CA GLU A 59 -5.09 -4.48 21.93
C GLU A 59 -6.27 -4.65 20.99
N GLN A 60 -6.79 -3.54 20.44
CA GLN A 60 -7.86 -3.58 19.44
C GLN A 60 -7.45 -4.38 18.20
N VAL A 61 -6.27 -4.10 17.64
CA VAL A 61 -5.74 -4.85 16.48
C VAL A 61 -5.45 -6.29 16.84
N LYS A 62 -4.95 -6.57 18.04
CA LYS A 62 -4.74 -7.93 18.52
C LYS A 62 -6.04 -8.74 18.51
N ASN A 63 -7.12 -8.20 19.07
CA ASN A 63 -8.42 -8.88 19.10
C ASN A 63 -8.95 -9.16 17.68
N ILE A 64 -8.80 -8.19 16.77
CA ILE A 64 -9.16 -8.31 15.35
C ILE A 64 -8.36 -9.45 14.69
N LEU A 65 -7.04 -9.48 14.86
CA LEU A 65 -6.17 -10.49 14.26
C LEU A 65 -6.47 -11.89 14.81
N GLN A 66 -6.77 -12.00 16.10
CA GLN A 66 -7.15 -13.25 16.77
C GLN A 66 -8.39 -13.88 16.13
N THR A 67 -9.34 -13.06 15.73
CA THR A 67 -10.57 -13.50 15.07
C THR A 67 -10.35 -13.90 13.61
N ILE A 68 -9.56 -13.12 12.86
CA ILE A 68 -9.43 -13.28 11.41
C ILE A 68 -8.39 -14.34 11.04
N SER A 69 -7.25 -14.29 11.73
CA SER A 69 -6.02 -15.01 11.41
C SER A 69 -5.26 -15.34 12.71
N PRO A 70 -5.75 -16.31 13.50
CA PRO A 70 -5.17 -16.69 14.80
C PRO A 70 -3.72 -17.19 14.70
N GLU A 71 -3.28 -17.64 13.51
CA GLU A 71 -1.90 -18.01 13.21
C GLU A 71 -0.88 -16.85 13.23
N ILE A 72 -1.33 -15.59 13.16
CA ILE A 72 -0.44 -14.42 13.17
C ILE A 72 0.02 -14.14 14.62
N LYS A 73 1.34 -14.17 14.84
CA LYS A 73 1.93 -13.87 16.15
C LYS A 73 2.01 -12.36 16.41
N TYR A 74 1.66 -11.96 17.63
CA TYR A 74 1.46 -10.56 18.01
C TYR A 74 2.74 -9.75 18.24
N ASP A 75 3.87 -10.43 18.44
CA ASP A 75 5.16 -9.84 18.78
C ASP A 75 5.89 -9.20 17.60
N LYS A 76 5.34 -9.31 16.38
CA LYS A 76 6.08 -8.99 15.15
C LYS A 76 5.49 -7.93 14.23
N PHE A 77 4.34 -7.34 14.57
CA PHE A 77 3.75 -6.28 13.74
C PHE A 77 3.96 -4.88 14.34
N LYS A 78 3.93 -3.86 13.48
CA LYS A 78 3.92 -2.45 13.90
C LYS A 78 2.55 -1.84 13.61
N ILE A 79 2.06 -1.01 14.52
CA ILE A 79 0.74 -0.36 14.40
C ILE A 79 0.90 1.15 14.62
N PHE A 80 0.25 1.95 13.78
CA PHE A 80 0.08 3.38 14.00
C PHE A 80 -1.12 3.94 13.26
N ARG A 81 -1.68 5.03 13.78
CA ARG A 81 -2.77 5.78 13.12
C ARG A 81 -2.23 6.61 11.96
N VAL A 82 -2.96 6.64 10.86
CA VAL A 82 -2.60 7.40 9.65
C VAL A 82 -3.39 8.70 9.61
N GLY A 83 -2.70 9.81 9.36
CA GLY A 83 -3.32 11.15 9.22
C GLY A 83 -3.38 11.95 10.53
N LYS A 84 -3.90 13.18 10.40
CA LYS A 84 -4.04 14.13 11.52
C LYS A 84 -5.30 13.82 12.33
N LYS A 85 -5.21 13.94 13.67
CA LYS A 85 -6.37 13.75 14.56
C LYS A 85 -7.37 14.88 14.32
N VAL A 86 -8.62 14.53 14.03
CA VAL A 86 -9.74 15.47 13.84
C VAL A 86 -10.90 14.94 14.68
N ASN A 87 -11.52 15.80 15.49
CA ASN A 87 -12.49 15.39 16.51
C ASN A 87 -13.72 14.61 15.97
N SER A 88 -14.00 14.71 14.68
CA SER A 88 -15.15 14.08 14.02
C SER A 88 -14.79 12.83 13.18
N LEU A 89 -13.50 12.47 13.05
CA LEU A 89 -13.06 11.39 12.17
C LEU A 89 -12.15 10.40 12.90
N ARG A 90 -12.49 9.11 12.76
CA ARG A 90 -11.63 8.01 13.22
C ARG A 90 -10.52 7.79 12.20
N ARG A 91 -9.26 7.94 12.62
CA ARG A 91 -8.13 7.70 11.73
C ARG A 91 -7.96 6.21 11.46
N PRO A 92 -7.61 5.83 10.22
CA PRO A 92 -7.23 4.45 9.91
C PRO A 92 -6.04 3.98 10.74
N LEU A 93 -6.02 2.70 11.08
CA LEU A 93 -4.85 2.02 11.63
C LEU A 93 -4.08 1.34 10.51
N LYS A 94 -2.80 1.69 10.38
CA LYS A 94 -1.86 0.95 9.55
C LYS A 94 -1.18 -0.12 10.38
N VAL A 95 -1.30 -1.35 9.92
CA VAL A 95 -0.67 -2.54 10.50
C VAL A 95 0.38 -3.05 9.51
N ILE A 96 1.64 -3.06 9.92
CA ILE A 96 2.76 -3.59 9.13
C ILE A 96 3.02 -5.01 9.62
N LEU A 97 2.73 -5.99 8.77
CA LEU A 97 2.94 -7.41 9.07
C LEU A 97 4.35 -7.86 8.72
N GLU A 98 4.72 -9.07 9.16
CA GLU A 98 6.04 -9.64 8.89
C GLU A 98 6.18 -10.03 7.41
N SER A 99 5.09 -10.53 6.81
CA SER A 99 5.10 -11.00 5.43
C SER A 99 3.85 -10.56 4.65
N ARG A 100 4.00 -10.50 3.31
CA ARG A 100 2.89 -10.32 2.37
C ARG A 100 1.84 -11.42 2.50
N GLU A 101 2.25 -12.65 2.81
CA GLU A 101 1.35 -13.79 2.97
C GLU A 101 0.38 -13.59 4.14
N GLN A 102 0.88 -13.07 5.28
CA GLN A 102 0.03 -12.72 6.41
C GLN A 102 -1.00 -11.65 6.03
N ALA A 103 -0.59 -10.62 5.28
CA ALA A 103 -1.50 -9.59 4.80
C ALA A 103 -2.59 -10.15 3.87
N LEU A 104 -2.19 -11.02 2.92
CA LEU A 104 -3.12 -11.69 2.01
C LEU A 104 -4.12 -12.58 2.76
N ASN A 105 -3.65 -13.34 3.74
CA ASN A 105 -4.48 -14.23 4.52
C ASN A 105 -5.49 -13.46 5.38
N MET A 106 -5.05 -12.37 6.02
CA MET A 106 -5.92 -11.44 6.73
C MET A 106 -7.00 -10.85 5.80
N MET A 107 -6.62 -10.44 4.59
CA MET A 107 -7.57 -9.92 3.59
C MET A 107 -8.56 -10.99 3.09
N ARG A 108 -8.14 -12.25 2.94
CA ARG A 108 -9.03 -13.36 2.54
C ARG A 108 -10.08 -13.65 3.60
N ASN A 109 -9.68 -13.59 4.86
CA ASN A 109 -10.55 -13.86 6.00
C ASN A 109 -11.33 -12.64 6.47
N LYS A 110 -11.24 -11.48 5.80
CA LYS A 110 -11.89 -10.23 6.22
C LYS A 110 -13.41 -10.34 6.41
N ARG A 111 -14.07 -11.31 5.76
CA ARG A 111 -15.51 -11.56 5.94
C ARG A 111 -15.86 -11.97 7.37
N LYS A 112 -14.94 -12.64 8.09
CA LYS A 112 -15.12 -13.03 9.49
C LYS A 112 -15.27 -11.83 10.43
N LEU A 113 -14.88 -10.63 10.00
CA LEU A 113 -15.10 -9.40 10.77
C LEU A 113 -16.54 -8.92 10.76
N ILE A 114 -17.26 -9.18 9.67
CA ILE A 114 -18.68 -8.85 9.56
C ILE A 114 -19.48 -9.65 10.61
N GLU A 115 -19.02 -10.86 10.92
CA GLU A 115 -19.60 -11.73 11.96
C GLU A 115 -19.14 -11.36 13.37
N TYR A 116 -18.00 -10.68 13.52
CA TYR A 116 -17.40 -10.35 14.82
C TYR A 116 -18.04 -9.12 15.49
N ASP A 117 -18.48 -8.14 14.71
CA ASP A 117 -19.09 -6.94 15.28
C ASP A 117 -20.12 -6.31 14.32
N ASN A 118 -21.41 -6.44 14.70
CA ASN A 118 -22.53 -5.83 13.99
C ASN A 118 -22.54 -4.29 14.08
N ASN A 119 -21.71 -3.68 14.94
CA ASN A 119 -21.62 -2.22 15.11
C ASN A 119 -20.50 -1.55 14.32
N ILE A 120 -19.70 -2.29 13.54
CA ILE A 120 -18.68 -1.68 12.67
C ILE A 120 -19.19 -1.61 11.25
N GLU A 121 -20.24 -0.82 11.05
CA GLU A 121 -20.64 -0.37 9.73
C GLU A 121 -19.40 0.19 9.02
N ASN A 122 -18.94 -0.46 7.95
CA ASN A 122 -17.78 -0.07 7.15
C ASN A 122 -16.39 -0.40 7.73
N PHE A 123 -16.22 -1.55 8.39
CA PHE A 123 -14.89 -2.11 8.65
C PHE A 123 -14.21 -2.50 7.32
N GLY A 124 -13.22 -1.71 6.90
CA GLY A 124 -12.47 -1.93 5.66
C GLY A 124 -11.04 -2.39 5.95
N ILE A 125 -10.69 -3.60 5.50
CA ILE A 125 -9.29 -4.05 5.37
C ILE A 125 -8.86 -3.79 3.94
N LEU A 126 -7.84 -2.96 3.77
CA LEU A 126 -7.26 -2.65 2.47
C LEU A 126 -5.77 -3.02 2.46
N GLY A 127 -5.31 -3.67 1.39
CA GLY A 127 -3.89 -3.83 1.13
C GLY A 127 -3.31 -2.50 0.63
N GLU A 128 -2.23 -2.04 1.25
CA GLU A 128 -1.58 -0.80 0.82
C GLU A 128 -0.85 -1.05 -0.52
N GLY A 129 -1.29 -0.40 -1.60
CA GLY A 129 -0.68 -0.52 -2.93
C GLY A 129 -1.28 -1.57 -3.88
N GLN A 130 -2.46 -2.12 -3.58
CA GLN A 130 -3.26 -2.80 -4.62
C GLN A 130 -4.16 -1.79 -5.34
N THR A 131 -4.18 -1.82 -6.67
CA THR A 131 -5.06 -1.00 -7.51
C THR A 131 -6.50 -1.26 -7.12
N TYR A 132 -7.22 -0.19 -6.76
CA TYR A 132 -8.61 -0.23 -6.32
C TYR A 132 -9.51 -0.60 -7.51
N PHE A 133 -10.10 -1.79 -7.50
CA PHE A 133 -11.35 -2.02 -8.21
C PHE A 133 -12.47 -1.63 -7.26
N PHE A 134 -12.93 -0.38 -7.38
CA PHE A 134 -14.26 -0.04 -6.89
C PHE A 134 -15.24 -0.86 -7.72
N LEU A 135 -15.94 -1.81 -7.08
CA LEU A 135 -17.16 -2.33 -7.65
C LEU A 135 -18.17 -1.19 -7.51
N GLU A 136 -18.38 -0.44 -8.60
CA GLU A 136 -19.58 0.36 -8.75
C GLU A 136 -20.78 -0.59 -8.73
N ASN A 137 -21.76 -0.28 -7.87
CA ASN A 137 -22.97 -1.07 -7.63
C ASN A 137 -23.82 -1.21 -8.90
#